data_AF-A0A812Y374-F1
#
_entry.id   AF-A0A812Y374-F1
#
_cell.length_a   1.000
_cell.length_b   1.000
_cell.length_c   1.000
_cell.angle_alpha   90.00
_cell.angle_beta   90.00
_cell.angle_gamma   90.00
#
_symmetry.space_group_name_H-M   'P 1'
#
loop_
_entity.id
_entity.type
_entity.pdbx_description
1 polymer ?
#
loop_
_entity_poly.entity_id
_entity_poly.type
_entity_poly.pdbx_seq_one_letter_code
_entity_poly.pdbx_strand_id
1 'polypeptide(L)'
;MQKWLRTRLADFLVFGVLIIFSIACFFLRSEIENYLLRFGVENALVVGIPNETSTGIFLEMEDVSTVGAAEQYLRGCFDYQLFNPQSTLRKFYTPVGDIRFRVQKAALKTCTRPEIPATFARSCRYVEVSSSMQDEKDTRNLALHANFDWVHPSIQRHDGCWFMSVSLEYFYWKLQELLFDDDALPELANLLMNVSGNPTMFSKSTVATDEIWGKNGALYSGSGYSFWFPINPSNLANVTTKMGELASPQWLTGDTRMLAVVVEFTLANYHAGGYVSTVLLLEIFPSGASRFTAVLLPFHLAKTSGDITADVLDIFRWIIIIGYLCLYKVWRTCEDYVRDGFSGLRYVLSPAGLLDAASIGLFIALQYWRSSKVKPVEPMSSSNSQHFVSYSRWASWEEMAAIGEAVLVFLLIVRYTTLLRFYPPVYRFFVLFSKSFRVGLYYLAIFVPVAASTIFFANCLYGPPEAEG
;
A
#
# COMPACT_ATOMS: atom_id res chain seq x y z
N MET A 1 3.77 -23.75 48.83
CA MET A 1 3.75 -22.29 48.54
C MET A 1 5.04 -21.79 47.87
N GLN A 2 6.23 -22.07 48.41
CA GLN A 2 7.51 -21.57 47.86
C GLN A 2 7.79 -21.95 46.38
N LYS A 3 7.56 -23.22 45.99
CA LYS A 3 7.76 -23.67 44.59
C LYS A 3 6.89 -22.88 43.59
N TRP A 4 5.63 -22.61 43.94
CA TRP A 4 4.69 -21.86 43.11
C TRP A 4 5.13 -20.40 42.92
N LEU A 5 5.55 -19.75 44.00
CA LEU A 5 6.04 -18.37 43.95
C LEU A 5 7.30 -18.26 43.07
N ARG A 6 8.22 -19.23 43.18
CA ARG A 6 9.44 -19.27 42.36
C ARG A 6 9.14 -19.38 40.87
N THR A 7 8.19 -20.23 40.47
CA THR A 7 7.80 -20.37 39.06
C THR A 7 7.14 -19.08 38.54
N ARG A 8 6.24 -18.46 39.31
CA ARG A 8 5.60 -17.20 38.91
C ARG A 8 6.57 -16.03 38.79
N LEU A 9 7.55 -15.95 39.68
CA LEU A 9 8.60 -14.93 39.61
C LEU A 9 9.47 -15.12 38.37
N ALA A 10 9.82 -16.36 38.02
CA ALA A 10 10.55 -16.65 36.79
C ALA A 10 9.75 -16.24 35.55
N ASP A 11 8.46 -16.59 35.47
CA ASP A 11 7.58 -16.15 34.36
C ASP A 11 7.55 -14.61 34.28
N PHE A 12 7.41 -13.93 35.41
CA PHE A 12 7.36 -12.47 35.47
C PHE A 12 8.65 -11.83 34.93
N LEU A 13 9.81 -12.34 35.35
CA LEU A 13 11.11 -11.83 34.87
C LEU A 13 11.30 -12.10 33.38
N VAL A 14 10.98 -13.31 32.89
CA VAL A 14 11.16 -13.65 31.48
C VAL A 14 10.26 -12.83 30.58
N PHE A 15 8.98 -12.64 30.94
CA PHE A 15 8.09 -11.75 30.17
C PHE A 15 8.52 -10.28 30.25
N GLY A 16 9.02 -9.82 31.39
CA GLY A 16 9.55 -8.46 31.52
C GLY A 16 10.72 -8.21 30.57
N VAL A 17 11.70 -9.12 30.53
CA VAL A 17 12.83 -9.06 29.58
C VAL A 17 12.34 -9.12 28.13
N LEU A 18 11.38 -10.00 27.84
CA LEU A 18 10.82 -10.13 26.49
C LEU A 18 10.11 -8.87 26.01
N ILE A 19 9.37 -8.19 26.90
CA ILE A 19 8.74 -6.89 26.60
C ILE A 19 9.81 -5.84 26.31
N ILE A 20 10.86 -5.75 27.14
CA ILE A 20 11.96 -4.80 26.93
C ILE A 20 12.61 -5.04 25.57
N PHE A 21 12.92 -6.28 25.21
CA PHE A 21 13.47 -6.61 23.90
C PHE A 21 12.50 -6.30 22.75
N SER A 22 11.21 -6.58 22.91
CA SER A 22 10.22 -6.31 21.86
C SER A 22 10.00 -4.80 21.66
N ILE A 23 9.99 -4.02 22.74
CA ILE A 23 9.93 -2.55 22.69
C ILE A 23 11.20 -1.98 22.08
N ALA A 24 12.37 -2.50 22.45
CA ALA A 24 13.64 -2.09 21.85
C ALA A 24 13.68 -2.41 20.35
N CYS A 25 13.31 -3.62 19.93
CA CYS A 25 13.18 -3.97 18.51
C CYS A 25 12.19 -3.07 17.78
N PHE A 26 11.06 -2.71 18.41
CA PHE A 26 10.08 -1.80 17.82
C PHE A 26 10.69 -0.41 17.60
N PHE A 27 11.32 0.19 18.60
CA PHE A 27 11.93 1.53 18.46
C PHE A 27 13.17 1.57 17.58
N LEU A 28 14.00 0.51 17.59
CA LEU A 28 15.19 0.41 16.73
C LEU A 28 14.84 0.30 15.24
N ARG A 29 13.63 -0.19 14.91
CA ARG A 29 13.14 -0.33 13.52
C ARG A 29 12.13 0.75 13.14
N SER A 30 11.35 1.23 14.10
CA SER A 30 10.40 2.33 13.95
C SER A 30 11.09 3.63 14.31
N GLU A 31 11.89 4.14 13.38
CA GLU A 31 12.58 5.41 13.56
C GLU A 31 11.56 6.57 13.58
N ILE A 32 11.72 7.51 14.50
CA ILE A 32 10.95 8.79 14.51
C ILE A 32 11.11 9.52 13.17
N GLU A 33 12.23 9.26 12.49
CA GLU A 33 12.55 9.75 11.17
C GLU A 33 11.49 9.35 10.14
N ASN A 34 10.89 8.15 10.20
CA ASN A 34 9.81 7.76 9.29
C ASN A 34 8.58 8.68 9.38
N TYR A 35 8.22 9.10 10.59
CA TYR A 35 7.15 10.08 10.79
C TYR A 35 7.53 11.44 10.18
N LEU A 36 8.75 11.91 10.43
CA LEU A 36 9.23 13.20 9.91
C LEU A 36 9.36 13.20 8.38
N LEU A 37 9.78 12.06 7.80
CA LEU A 37 9.87 11.83 6.37
C LEU A 37 8.49 11.95 5.73
N ARG A 38 7.50 11.23 6.27
CA ARG A 38 6.12 11.32 5.81
C ARG A 38 5.56 12.73 5.94
N PHE A 39 5.71 13.34 7.12
CA PHE A 39 5.19 14.67 7.43
C PHE A 39 5.79 15.75 6.51
N GLY A 40 7.09 15.66 6.20
CA GLY A 40 7.74 16.59 5.28
C GLY A 40 7.16 16.55 3.87
N VAL A 41 6.90 15.34 3.34
CA VAL A 41 6.27 15.16 2.03
C VAL A 41 4.80 15.58 2.06
N GLU A 42 4.07 15.25 3.13
CA GLU A 42 2.67 15.59 3.32
C GLU A 42 2.45 17.10 3.32
N ASN A 43 3.23 17.85 4.09
CA ASN A 43 3.09 19.31 4.12
C ASN A 43 3.42 19.96 2.77
N ALA A 44 4.42 19.45 2.06
CA ALA A 44 4.84 20.06 0.80
C ALA A 44 3.91 19.71 -0.37
N LEU A 45 3.43 18.47 -0.47
CA LEU A 45 2.60 18.01 -1.59
C LEU A 45 1.10 18.07 -1.27
N VAL A 46 0.66 17.57 -0.12
CA VAL A 46 -0.78 17.43 0.19
C VAL A 46 -1.35 18.76 0.66
N VAL A 47 -0.78 19.32 1.74
CA VAL A 47 -1.20 20.62 2.24
C VAL A 47 -0.79 21.72 1.26
N GLY A 48 0.42 21.63 0.72
CA GLY A 48 0.97 22.61 -0.20
C GLY A 48 1.51 23.84 0.53
N ILE A 49 2.37 24.59 -0.15
CA ILE A 49 2.95 25.84 0.35
C ILE A 49 2.45 27.00 -0.51
N PRO A 50 1.79 28.02 0.07
CA PRO A 50 1.36 29.19 -0.66
C PRO A 50 2.52 29.85 -1.42
N ASN A 51 2.28 30.28 -2.66
CA ASN A 51 3.26 30.85 -3.60
C ASN A 51 4.28 29.87 -4.20
N GLU A 52 4.28 28.59 -3.81
CA GLU A 52 5.10 27.56 -4.46
C GLU A 52 4.28 26.80 -5.53
N THR A 53 3.97 27.50 -6.62
CA THR A 53 3.16 26.99 -7.74
C THR A 53 3.67 27.52 -9.09
N SER A 54 3.71 26.67 -10.12
CA SER A 54 4.15 27.04 -11.47
C SER A 54 3.11 27.89 -12.23
N THR A 55 1.83 27.82 -11.84
CA THR A 55 0.73 28.52 -12.54
C THR A 55 0.34 29.84 -11.90
N GLY A 56 0.93 30.18 -10.74
CA GLY A 56 0.54 31.33 -9.92
C GLY A 56 -0.78 31.15 -9.17
N ILE A 57 -1.50 30.03 -9.38
CA ILE A 57 -2.70 29.69 -8.63
C ILE A 57 -2.35 28.57 -7.65
N PHE A 58 -2.59 28.85 -6.38
CA PHE A 58 -2.44 27.87 -5.31
C PHE A 58 -3.75 27.08 -5.16
N LEU A 59 -3.63 25.76 -5.06
CA LEU A 59 -4.74 24.85 -4.85
C LEU A 59 -4.26 23.73 -3.94
N GLU A 60 -4.92 23.53 -2.81
CA GLU A 60 -4.62 22.42 -1.91
C GLU A 60 -5.12 21.11 -2.51
N MET A 61 -4.44 20.00 -2.18
CA MET A 61 -4.83 18.67 -2.67
C MET A 61 -6.24 18.29 -2.22
N GLU A 62 -6.63 18.68 -1.01
CA GLU A 62 -7.96 18.37 -0.45
C GLU A 62 -9.09 19.13 -1.15
N ASP A 63 -8.80 20.29 -1.74
CA ASP A 63 -9.76 21.14 -2.45
C ASP A 63 -10.01 20.69 -3.91
N VAL A 64 -9.28 19.67 -4.38
CA VAL A 64 -9.44 19.11 -5.71
C VAL A 64 -10.75 18.33 -5.81
N SER A 65 -11.80 19.03 -6.26
CA SER A 65 -13.17 18.50 -6.40
C SER A 65 -13.60 18.20 -7.84
N THR A 66 -12.83 18.68 -8.83
CA THR A 66 -13.10 18.46 -10.26
C THR A 66 -11.84 18.04 -11.01
N VAL A 67 -12.02 17.41 -12.18
CA VAL A 67 -10.90 17.01 -13.05
C VAL A 67 -10.05 18.21 -13.47
N GLY A 68 -10.68 19.34 -13.80
CA GLY A 68 -9.95 20.58 -14.13
C GLY A 68 -9.12 21.12 -12.95
N ALA A 69 -9.65 21.04 -11.73
CA ALA A 69 -8.90 21.37 -10.52
C ALA A 69 -7.72 20.41 -10.30
N ALA A 70 -7.90 19.12 -10.60
CA ALA A 70 -6.81 18.14 -10.52
C ALA A 70 -5.70 18.44 -11.54
N GLU A 71 -6.05 18.76 -12.78
CA GLU A 71 -5.10 19.20 -13.80
C GLU A 71 -4.37 20.47 -13.38
N GLN A 72 -5.08 21.43 -12.78
CA GLN A 72 -4.51 22.66 -12.27
C GLN A 72 -3.55 22.42 -11.11
N TYR A 73 -3.89 21.52 -10.19
CA TYR A 73 -2.99 21.09 -9.10
C TYR A 73 -1.73 20.42 -9.67
N LEU A 74 -1.90 19.49 -10.62
CA LEU A 74 -0.79 18.76 -11.25
C LEU A 74 0.16 19.70 -12.00
N ARG A 75 -0.36 20.69 -12.74
CA ARG A 75 0.43 21.69 -13.47
C ARG A 75 0.98 22.81 -12.58
N GLY A 76 0.40 23.02 -11.40
CA GLY A 76 0.72 24.12 -10.49
C GLY A 76 1.61 23.67 -9.34
N CYS A 77 0.99 23.29 -8.22
CA CYS A 77 1.67 22.94 -6.98
C CYS A 77 2.53 21.69 -7.11
N PHE A 78 2.00 20.62 -7.71
CA PHE A 78 2.74 19.36 -7.88
C PHE A 78 3.99 19.53 -8.75
N ASP A 79 3.82 20.14 -9.93
CA ASP A 79 4.91 20.43 -10.86
C ASP A 79 6.02 21.27 -10.19
N TYR A 80 5.62 22.36 -9.52
CA TYR A 80 6.57 23.23 -8.82
C TYR A 80 7.31 22.46 -7.71
N GLN A 81 6.59 21.75 -6.85
CA GLN A 81 7.21 21.05 -5.72
C GLN A 81 8.18 19.96 -6.19
N LEU A 82 7.84 19.21 -7.23
CA LEU A 82 8.64 18.06 -7.64
C LEU A 82 9.81 18.44 -8.56
N PHE A 83 9.63 19.43 -9.44
CA PHE A 83 10.59 19.74 -10.49
C PHE A 83 11.32 21.07 -10.33
N ASN A 84 10.85 22.01 -9.51
CA ASN A 84 11.62 23.22 -9.24
C ASN A 84 12.71 22.92 -8.19
N PRO A 85 14.02 23.06 -8.51
CA PRO A 85 15.09 22.82 -7.54
C PRO A 85 15.03 23.75 -6.32
N GLN A 86 14.34 24.89 -6.42
CA GLN A 86 14.16 25.85 -5.34
C GLN A 86 12.93 25.57 -4.46
N SER A 87 12.10 24.58 -4.82
CA SER A 87 10.93 24.22 -4.01
C SER A 87 11.35 23.74 -2.62
N THR A 88 10.45 23.91 -1.66
CA THR A 88 10.73 23.45 -0.30
C THR A 88 10.86 21.93 -0.23
N LEU A 89 10.10 21.18 -1.03
CA LEU A 89 10.28 19.73 -1.14
C LEU A 89 11.70 19.38 -1.64
N ARG A 90 12.18 20.03 -2.70
CA ARG A 90 13.48 19.72 -3.32
C ARG A 90 14.70 20.09 -2.50
N LYS A 91 14.55 20.96 -1.50
CA LYS A 91 15.61 21.27 -0.53
C LYS A 91 15.95 20.08 0.38
N PHE A 92 14.97 19.21 0.66
CA PHE A 92 15.12 18.08 1.59
C PHE A 92 15.00 16.72 0.91
N TYR A 93 14.28 16.65 -0.20
CA TYR A 93 13.99 15.41 -0.92
C TYR A 93 14.50 15.49 -2.36
N THR A 94 15.08 14.39 -2.82
CA THR A 94 15.46 14.18 -4.21
C THR A 94 14.57 13.09 -4.79
N PRO A 95 13.79 13.37 -5.86
CA PRO A 95 13.06 12.31 -6.54
C PRO A 95 14.04 11.37 -7.24
N VAL A 96 13.77 10.07 -7.14
CA VAL A 96 14.63 8.99 -7.65
C VAL A 96 13.82 8.00 -8.49
N GLY A 97 14.46 7.41 -9.49
CA GLY A 97 13.82 6.49 -10.43
C GLY A 97 12.93 7.20 -11.46
N ASP A 98 11.78 6.60 -11.76
CA ASP A 98 10.83 7.11 -12.75
C ASP A 98 9.51 7.52 -12.07
N ILE A 99 8.74 8.42 -12.72
CA ILE A 99 7.32 8.65 -12.35
C ILE A 99 6.48 7.76 -13.24
N ARG A 100 5.59 6.99 -12.63
CA ARG A 100 4.56 6.25 -13.34
C ARG A 100 3.22 6.93 -13.19
N PHE A 101 2.52 7.07 -14.30
CA PHE A 101 1.12 7.39 -14.33
C PHE A 101 0.36 6.13 -14.75
N ARG A 102 -0.67 5.79 -13.97
CA ARG A 102 -1.56 4.68 -14.25
C ARG A 102 -2.98 5.17 -14.26
N VAL A 103 -3.75 4.69 -15.23
CA VAL A 103 -5.14 5.05 -15.46
C VAL A 103 -5.97 3.79 -15.56
N GLN A 104 -7.02 3.72 -14.76
CA GLN A 104 -8.01 2.65 -14.82
C GLN A 104 -9.33 3.17 -15.39
N LYS A 105 -9.83 2.53 -16.45
CA LYS A 105 -11.08 2.89 -17.13
C LYS A 105 -12.15 1.83 -16.88
N ALA A 106 -13.36 2.27 -16.56
CA ALA A 106 -14.51 1.38 -16.49
C ALA A 106 -14.99 1.01 -17.89
N ALA A 107 -15.32 -0.26 -18.10
CA ALA A 107 -15.89 -0.75 -19.35
C ALA A 107 -17.25 -0.11 -19.63
N LEU A 108 -17.59 0.00 -20.92
CA LEU A 108 -18.93 0.39 -21.35
C LEU A 108 -19.94 -0.66 -20.88
N LYS A 109 -21.04 -0.20 -20.28
CA LYS A 109 -22.16 -1.02 -19.83
C LYS A 109 -23.37 -0.66 -20.68
N THR A 110 -24.15 -1.64 -21.12
CA THR A 110 -25.49 -1.39 -21.66
C THR A 110 -26.43 -1.06 -20.49
N CYS A 111 -26.48 0.21 -20.09
CA CYS A 111 -27.30 0.68 -18.96
C CYS A 111 -28.34 1.73 -19.40
N THR A 112 -28.69 1.74 -20.69
CA THR A 112 -29.69 2.67 -21.21
C THR A 112 -31.02 2.41 -20.53
N ARG A 113 -31.47 3.38 -19.74
CA ARG A 113 -32.81 3.34 -19.14
C ARG A 113 -33.83 3.20 -20.27
N PRO A 114 -34.76 2.23 -20.20
CA PRO A 114 -35.70 1.97 -21.30
C PRO A 114 -36.62 3.16 -21.57
N GLU A 115 -36.78 4.05 -20.59
CA GLU A 115 -37.64 5.24 -20.68
C GLU A 115 -36.96 6.45 -21.36
N ILE A 116 -35.63 6.44 -21.52
CA ILE A 116 -34.91 7.56 -22.15
C ILE A 116 -34.86 7.30 -23.66
N PRO A 117 -35.39 8.21 -24.51
CA PRO A 117 -35.28 8.06 -25.96
C PRO A 117 -33.82 7.90 -26.40
N ALA A 118 -33.58 7.04 -27.39
CA ALA A 118 -32.22 6.75 -27.87
C ALA A 118 -31.44 8.00 -28.31
N THR A 119 -32.12 9.08 -28.69
CA THR A 119 -31.51 10.38 -29.03
C THR A 119 -30.86 11.09 -27.85
N PHE A 120 -31.29 10.80 -26.62
CA PHE A 120 -30.75 11.36 -25.38
C PHE A 120 -29.93 10.33 -24.57
N ALA A 121 -29.96 9.07 -24.98
CA ALA A 121 -29.20 8.01 -24.33
C ALA A 121 -27.69 8.26 -24.52
N ARG A 122 -27.01 8.56 -23.41
CA ARG A 122 -25.54 8.62 -23.37
C ARG A 122 -24.97 7.24 -23.11
N SER A 123 -23.71 7.05 -23.47
CA SER A 123 -22.98 5.83 -23.12
C SER A 123 -22.89 5.67 -21.61
N CYS A 124 -23.14 4.45 -21.15
CA CYS A 124 -23.09 4.06 -19.76
C CYS A 124 -21.79 3.32 -19.45
N ARG A 125 -21.32 3.41 -18.20
CA ARG A 125 -20.15 2.66 -17.71
C ARG A 125 -20.44 2.05 -16.34
N TYR A 126 -19.64 1.06 -15.96
CA TYR A 126 -19.66 0.55 -14.58
C TYR A 126 -19.21 1.63 -13.59
N VAL A 127 -19.75 1.58 -12.38
CA VAL A 127 -19.38 2.46 -11.26
C VAL A 127 -18.06 2.01 -10.64
N GLU A 128 -17.74 0.73 -10.74
CA GLU A 128 -16.52 0.14 -10.20
C GLU A 128 -15.60 -0.35 -11.32
N VAL A 129 -14.32 -0.48 -11.01
CA VAL A 129 -13.27 -0.96 -11.92
C VAL A 129 -12.62 -2.19 -11.30
N SER A 130 -13.47 -3.16 -10.94
CA SER A 130 -13.05 -4.51 -10.63
C SER A 130 -12.55 -5.20 -11.91
N SER A 131 -11.76 -6.27 -11.79
CA SER A 131 -11.12 -6.96 -12.92
C SER A 131 -12.10 -7.37 -14.04
N SER A 132 -13.36 -7.69 -13.73
CA SER A 132 -14.40 -8.03 -14.71
C SER A 132 -15.11 -6.82 -15.33
N MET A 133 -14.92 -5.63 -14.77
CA MET A 133 -15.58 -4.38 -15.17
C MET A 133 -14.60 -3.36 -15.78
N GLN A 134 -13.32 -3.69 -15.92
CA GLN A 134 -12.32 -2.82 -16.54
C GLN A 134 -12.43 -2.84 -18.07
N ASP A 135 -12.17 -1.69 -18.69
CA ASP A 135 -11.99 -1.63 -20.13
C ASP A 135 -10.60 -2.17 -20.49
N GLU A 136 -10.54 -3.45 -20.88
CA GLU A 136 -9.30 -4.10 -21.32
C GLU A 136 -9.02 -3.88 -22.82
N LYS A 137 -9.93 -3.21 -23.54
CA LYS A 137 -9.76 -3.04 -24.99
C LYS A 137 -8.64 -2.03 -25.26
N ASP A 138 -7.62 -2.46 -26.01
CA ASP A 138 -6.60 -1.54 -26.51
C ASP A 138 -7.27 -0.37 -27.23
N THR A 139 -6.99 0.84 -26.77
CA THR A 139 -7.49 2.07 -27.41
C THR A 139 -6.66 2.40 -28.65
N ARG A 140 -6.71 1.52 -29.68
CA ARG A 140 -5.96 1.71 -30.94
C ARG A 140 -6.50 2.87 -31.80
N ASN A 141 -7.74 3.29 -31.54
CA ASN A 141 -8.42 4.35 -32.29
C ASN A 141 -8.40 5.73 -31.63
N LEU A 142 -7.73 5.90 -30.49
CA LEU A 142 -7.30 7.23 -30.06
C LEU A 142 -6.12 7.60 -30.97
N ALA A 143 -6.44 8.11 -32.17
CA ALA A 143 -5.47 8.73 -33.04
C ALA A 143 -4.91 9.95 -32.31
N LEU A 144 -3.85 9.71 -31.56
CA LEU A 144 -3.02 10.72 -30.93
C LEU A 144 -2.40 11.55 -32.07
N HIS A 145 -3.06 12.67 -32.39
CA HIS A 145 -2.52 13.71 -33.24
C HIS A 145 -1.38 14.51 -32.55
N ALA A 146 -0.88 14.04 -31.42
CA ALA A 146 0.32 14.56 -30.79
C ALA A 146 1.53 13.76 -31.32
N ASN A 147 2.50 14.46 -31.93
CA ASN A 147 3.78 13.90 -32.34
C ASN A 147 4.54 13.41 -31.09
N PHE A 148 4.36 12.14 -30.73
CA PHE A 148 5.13 11.47 -29.69
C PHE A 148 6.51 11.02 -30.23
N ASP A 149 7.32 11.97 -30.73
CA ASP A 149 8.66 11.72 -31.29
C ASP A 149 9.67 11.21 -30.24
N TRP A 150 9.26 11.07 -28.98
CA TRP A 150 10.09 10.70 -27.84
C TRP A 150 9.94 9.25 -27.37
N VAL A 151 9.04 8.45 -27.97
CA VAL A 151 9.10 6.99 -27.82
C VAL A 151 10.38 6.54 -28.51
N HIS A 152 11.35 6.08 -27.72
CA HIS A 152 12.72 5.74 -28.05
C HIS A 152 13.08 5.72 -29.57
N PRO A 153 13.95 6.62 -30.07
CA PRO A 153 14.31 6.69 -31.49
C PRO A 153 15.15 5.49 -31.97
N SER A 154 15.35 4.45 -31.14
CA SER A 154 15.96 3.19 -31.55
C SER A 154 15.04 2.33 -32.43
N ILE A 155 13.78 2.70 -32.62
CA ILE A 155 13.01 2.26 -33.80
C ILE A 155 13.39 3.19 -34.96
N GLN A 156 14.63 3.07 -35.42
CA GLN A 156 15.00 3.68 -36.69
C GLN A 156 14.19 2.99 -37.78
N ARG A 157 13.47 3.82 -38.53
CA ARG A 157 12.71 3.46 -39.72
C ARG A 157 13.69 2.98 -40.80
N HIS A 158 14.07 1.70 -40.75
CA HIS A 158 14.75 1.06 -41.88
C HIS A 158 13.71 0.72 -42.94
N ASP A 159 13.71 1.53 -44.00
CA ASP A 159 13.27 1.21 -45.36
C ASP A 159 11.94 0.44 -45.53
N GLY A 160 10.85 1.19 -45.69
CA GLY A 160 9.87 0.91 -46.73
C GLY A 160 8.98 -0.35 -46.66
N CYS A 161 8.81 -1.01 -45.51
CA CYS A 161 7.85 -2.11 -45.40
C CYS A 161 6.54 -1.73 -44.69
N TRP A 162 5.42 -2.07 -45.33
CA TRP A 162 4.07 -1.99 -44.80
C TRP A 162 3.96 -2.75 -43.47
N PHE A 163 3.12 -2.24 -42.56
CA PHE A 163 2.67 -2.94 -41.36
C PHE A 163 2.25 -4.37 -41.72
N MET A 164 3.08 -5.35 -41.37
CA MET A 164 2.61 -6.72 -41.19
C MET A 164 1.80 -6.70 -39.90
N SER A 165 0.49 -6.92 -40.01
CA SER A 165 -0.27 -7.46 -38.89
C SER A 165 0.37 -8.79 -38.53
N VAL A 166 1.27 -8.79 -37.55
CA VAL A 166 1.76 -10.03 -36.96
C VAL A 166 0.53 -10.70 -36.36
N SER A 167 0.04 -11.75 -37.00
CA SER A 167 -1.06 -12.53 -36.44
C SER A 167 -0.63 -13.02 -35.06
N LEU A 168 -1.57 -13.07 -34.11
CA LEU A 168 -1.32 -13.62 -32.79
C LEU A 168 -0.67 -15.01 -32.86
N GLU A 169 -0.92 -15.77 -33.94
CA GLU A 169 -0.31 -17.07 -34.21
C GLU A 169 1.21 -17.00 -34.44
N TYR A 170 1.73 -15.99 -35.16
CA TYR A 170 3.18 -15.86 -35.35
C TYR A 170 3.88 -15.44 -34.05
N PHE A 171 3.22 -14.63 -33.23
CA PHE A 171 3.71 -14.29 -31.90
C PHE A 171 3.75 -15.53 -30.99
N TYR A 172 2.68 -16.34 -30.97
CA TYR A 172 2.63 -17.59 -30.21
C TYR A 172 3.68 -18.61 -30.66
N TRP A 173 3.92 -18.72 -31.97
CA TRP A 173 4.91 -19.63 -32.53
C TRP A 173 6.34 -19.23 -32.12
N LYS A 174 6.66 -17.93 -32.15
CA LYS A 174 7.96 -17.42 -31.69
C LYS A 174 8.14 -17.51 -30.18
N LEU A 175 7.05 -17.35 -29.42
CA LEU A 175 7.03 -17.55 -27.97
C LEU A 175 7.29 -19.01 -27.58
N GLN A 176 6.79 -19.96 -28.39
CA GLN A 176 7.11 -21.39 -28.23
C GLN A 176 8.58 -21.69 -28.54
N GLU A 177 9.19 -21.07 -29.56
CA GLU A 177 10.63 -21.19 -29.83
C GLU A 177 11.49 -20.64 -28.69
N LEU A 178 11.12 -19.49 -28.12
CA LEU A 178 11.86 -18.81 -27.05
C LEU A 178 11.64 -19.41 -25.65
N LEU A 179 10.57 -20.19 -25.44
CA LEU A 179 10.27 -20.86 -24.16
C LEU A 179 11.17 -22.08 -23.87
N PHE A 180 11.96 -22.55 -24.85
CA PHE A 180 12.87 -23.69 -24.69
C PHE A 180 14.35 -23.30 -24.57
N ASP A 181 14.65 -22.00 -24.55
CA ASP A 181 16.02 -21.50 -24.42
C ASP A 181 16.10 -20.61 -23.16
N ASP A 182 16.74 -21.10 -22.10
CA ASP A 182 16.87 -20.40 -20.81
C ASP A 182 17.60 -19.04 -20.96
N ASP A 183 18.38 -18.88 -22.04
CA ASP A 183 19.09 -17.65 -22.37
C ASP A 183 18.22 -16.62 -23.12
N ALA A 184 17.03 -17.00 -23.59
CA ALA A 184 16.11 -16.14 -24.34
C ALA A 184 15.07 -15.42 -23.47
N LEU A 185 14.91 -15.84 -22.21
CA LEU A 185 14.04 -15.23 -21.21
C LEU A 185 14.33 -13.72 -20.98
N PRO A 186 15.60 -13.27 -20.91
CA PRO A 186 15.95 -11.86 -20.81
C PRO A 186 15.56 -11.04 -22.06
N GLU A 187 15.68 -11.61 -23.27
CA GLU A 187 15.30 -10.93 -24.51
C GLU A 187 13.78 -10.83 -24.66
N LEU A 188 13.03 -11.89 -24.33
CA LEU A 188 11.57 -11.85 -24.32
C LEU A 188 11.05 -10.87 -23.26
N ALA A 189 11.71 -10.81 -22.10
CA ALA A 189 11.42 -9.79 -21.08
C ALA A 189 11.68 -8.38 -21.63
N ASN A 190 12.80 -8.12 -22.30
CA ASN A 190 13.07 -6.82 -22.92
C ASN A 190 12.06 -6.46 -24.04
N LEU A 191 11.60 -7.43 -24.83
CA LEU A 191 10.67 -7.19 -25.93
C LEU A 191 9.23 -6.95 -25.44
N LEU A 192 8.78 -7.69 -24.43
CA LEU A 192 7.54 -7.41 -23.69
C LEU A 192 7.64 -6.12 -22.86
N MET A 193 8.85 -5.69 -22.51
CA MET A 193 9.08 -4.46 -21.74
C MET A 193 9.30 -3.19 -22.58
N ASN A 194 9.59 -3.30 -23.87
CA ASN A 194 9.48 -2.15 -24.79
C ASN A 194 8.01 -1.81 -25.13
N VAL A 195 7.08 -2.73 -24.86
CA VAL A 195 5.62 -2.54 -24.96
C VAL A 195 5.09 -1.85 -23.69
N SER A 196 5.73 -2.08 -22.54
CA SER A 196 5.36 -1.45 -21.29
C SER A 196 5.88 -0.01 -21.31
N GLY A 197 4.93 0.94 -21.22
CA GLY A 197 5.20 2.36 -21.43
C GLY A 197 4.33 2.97 -22.52
N ASN A 198 3.68 2.14 -23.36
CA ASN A 198 2.67 2.64 -24.27
C ASN A 198 1.36 2.89 -23.51
N PRO A 199 0.92 4.15 -23.41
CA PRO A 199 -0.30 4.47 -22.68
C PRO A 199 -1.60 4.01 -23.33
N THR A 200 -1.58 3.55 -24.58
CA THR A 200 -2.78 3.08 -25.25
C THR A 200 -3.03 1.59 -25.07
N MET A 201 -2.04 0.85 -24.55
CA MET A 201 -2.13 -0.60 -24.32
C MET A 201 -2.49 -0.88 -22.87
N PHE A 202 -3.47 -1.76 -22.69
CA PHE A 202 -3.89 -2.17 -21.35
C PHE A 202 -2.88 -3.17 -20.78
N SER A 203 -2.38 -2.89 -19.57
CA SER A 203 -1.50 -3.79 -18.84
C SER A 203 -2.26 -4.51 -17.73
N LYS A 204 -2.11 -5.83 -17.66
CA LYS A 204 -2.65 -6.62 -16.55
C LYS A 204 -1.84 -6.38 -15.28
N SER A 205 -2.52 -6.49 -14.13
CA SER A 205 -1.87 -6.37 -12.83
C SER A 205 -0.80 -7.45 -12.72
N THR A 206 0.42 -7.04 -12.36
CA THR A 206 1.49 -7.99 -12.05
C THR A 206 1.68 -8.08 -10.55
N VAL A 207 2.40 -9.09 -10.09
CA VAL A 207 2.78 -9.23 -8.67
C VAL A 207 3.61 -8.00 -8.21
N ALA A 208 4.22 -7.25 -9.11
CA ALA A 208 5.02 -6.07 -8.78
C ALA A 208 4.20 -4.79 -8.54
N THR A 209 2.90 -4.78 -8.87
CA THR A 209 2.04 -3.61 -8.70
C THR A 209 1.07 -3.82 -7.55
N ASP A 210 1.14 -2.96 -6.53
CA ASP A 210 0.25 -3.04 -5.37
C ASP A 210 -1.16 -2.57 -5.72
N GLU A 211 -2.13 -3.19 -5.04
CA GLU A 211 -3.51 -2.74 -5.03
C GLU A 211 -3.63 -1.55 -4.07
N ILE A 212 -4.41 -0.55 -4.48
CA ILE A 212 -4.56 0.68 -3.72
C ILE A 212 -6.00 0.77 -3.24
N TRP A 213 -6.17 1.00 -1.94
CA TRP A 213 -7.47 1.26 -1.35
C TRP A 213 -7.84 2.73 -1.53
N GLY A 214 -8.92 2.95 -2.25
CA GLY A 214 -9.54 4.26 -2.44
C GLY A 214 -10.23 4.81 -1.20
N LYS A 215 -10.46 6.13 -1.16
CA LYS A 215 -11.33 6.73 -0.12
C LYS A 215 -12.81 6.41 -0.35
N ASN A 216 -13.18 6.05 -1.57
CA ASN A 216 -14.52 5.54 -1.87
C ASN A 216 -14.72 4.07 -1.45
N GLY A 217 -13.70 3.41 -0.88
CA GLY A 217 -13.74 2.00 -0.49
C GLY A 217 -13.54 1.02 -1.65
N ALA A 218 -13.34 1.51 -2.88
CA ALA A 218 -12.99 0.69 -4.02
C ALA A 218 -11.51 0.26 -3.93
N LEU A 219 -11.27 -0.98 -4.31
CA LEU A 219 -9.93 -1.54 -4.42
C LEU A 219 -9.46 -1.42 -5.88
N TYR A 220 -8.44 -0.59 -6.09
CA TYR A 220 -7.85 -0.37 -7.41
C TYR A 220 -6.71 -1.35 -7.63
N SER A 221 -6.88 -2.24 -8.61
CA SER A 221 -5.85 -3.22 -8.94
C SER A 221 -4.59 -2.58 -9.53
N GLY A 222 -3.54 -3.39 -9.68
CA GLY A 222 -2.31 -3.00 -10.35
C GLY A 222 -2.43 -2.67 -11.85
N SER A 223 -3.52 -3.08 -12.48
CA SER A 223 -3.77 -3.05 -13.93
C SER A 223 -4.15 -1.67 -14.46
N GLY A 224 -4.16 -1.53 -15.77
CA GLY A 224 -4.66 -0.35 -16.47
C GLY A 224 -3.73 0.11 -17.57
N TYR A 225 -4.00 1.30 -18.07
CA TYR A 225 -3.14 2.00 -19.00
C TYR A 225 -2.06 2.70 -18.19
N SER A 226 -0.79 2.46 -18.52
CA SER A 226 0.29 3.10 -17.78
C SER A 226 1.41 3.52 -18.70
N PHE A 227 2.08 4.58 -18.28
CA PHE A 227 3.31 5.04 -18.88
C PHE A 227 4.19 5.61 -17.77
N TRP A 228 5.48 5.68 -18.01
CA TRP A 228 6.41 6.29 -17.08
C TRP A 228 7.48 7.05 -17.85
N PHE A 229 8.18 7.91 -17.12
CA PHE A 229 9.35 8.59 -17.64
C PHE A 229 10.38 8.78 -16.53
N PRO A 230 11.67 8.75 -16.87
CA PRO A 230 12.73 8.90 -15.89
C PRO A 230 12.73 10.30 -15.31
N ILE A 231 12.84 10.39 -13.97
CA ILE A 231 13.06 11.65 -13.27
C ILE A 231 14.55 11.92 -13.31
N ASN A 232 15.04 12.45 -14.42
CA ASN A 232 16.41 12.92 -14.45
C ASN A 232 16.45 14.37 -13.93
N PRO A 233 17.09 14.63 -12.78
CA PRO A 233 17.20 15.99 -12.24
C PRO A 233 17.93 16.95 -13.18
N SER A 234 18.68 16.45 -14.18
CA SER A 234 19.34 17.28 -15.20
C SER A 234 18.44 17.67 -16.38
N ASN A 235 17.27 17.05 -16.57
CA ASN A 235 16.39 17.30 -17.72
C ASN A 235 14.91 17.49 -17.31
N LEU A 236 14.67 18.37 -16.35
CA LEU A 236 13.35 18.67 -15.80
C LEU A 236 12.44 19.40 -16.81
N ALA A 237 13.01 20.15 -17.76
CA ALA A 237 12.25 20.87 -18.79
C ALA A 237 11.50 19.92 -19.76
N ASN A 238 12.09 18.75 -20.08
CA ASN A 238 11.40 17.74 -20.86
C ASN A 238 10.24 17.09 -20.08
N VAL A 239 10.38 16.94 -18.77
CA VAL A 239 9.36 16.30 -17.93
C VAL A 239 8.11 17.19 -17.80
N THR A 240 8.31 18.49 -17.53
CA THR A 240 7.21 19.47 -17.46
C THR A 240 6.45 19.57 -18.79
N THR A 241 7.16 19.57 -19.92
CA THR A 241 6.56 19.53 -21.26
C THR A 241 5.74 18.25 -21.47
N LYS A 242 6.31 17.09 -21.11
CA LYS A 242 5.61 15.79 -21.19
C LYS A 242 4.36 15.76 -20.31
N MET A 243 4.43 16.28 -19.08
CA MET A 243 3.25 16.41 -18.22
C MET A 243 2.18 17.34 -18.83
N GLY A 244 2.60 18.41 -19.50
CA GLY A 244 1.70 19.28 -20.27
C GLY A 244 0.96 18.52 -21.38
N GLU A 245 1.67 17.67 -22.12
CA GLU A 245 1.13 16.80 -23.19
C GLU A 245 0.19 15.71 -22.64
N LEU A 246 0.52 15.15 -21.47
CA LEU A 246 -0.27 14.13 -20.79
C LEU A 246 -1.55 14.68 -20.16
N ALA A 247 -1.47 15.91 -19.67
CA ALA A 247 -2.63 16.71 -19.30
C ALA A 247 -3.38 17.25 -20.53
N SER A 248 -3.08 16.79 -21.76
CA SER A 248 -3.96 17.05 -22.88
C SER A 248 -5.28 16.28 -22.68
N PRO A 249 -6.42 16.91 -23.00
CA PRO A 249 -7.75 16.47 -22.55
C PRO A 249 -8.19 15.11 -23.09
N GLN A 250 -7.46 14.50 -24.04
CA GLN A 250 -7.84 13.23 -24.64
C GLN A 250 -7.76 12.04 -23.67
N TRP A 251 -6.93 12.15 -22.64
CA TRP A 251 -6.82 11.09 -21.66
C TRP A 251 -7.92 11.27 -20.63
N LEU A 252 -8.00 12.46 -20.02
CA LEU A 252 -8.97 12.87 -18.99
C LEU A 252 -10.33 13.34 -19.55
N THR A 253 -10.83 12.73 -20.63
CA THR A 253 -12.15 13.13 -21.17
C THR A 253 -13.29 12.79 -20.19
N GLY A 254 -14.36 13.58 -20.18
CA GLY A 254 -15.57 13.27 -19.40
C GLY A 254 -16.25 11.95 -19.78
N ASP A 255 -15.98 11.44 -21.00
CA ASP A 255 -16.46 10.15 -21.49
C ASP A 255 -15.59 8.97 -21.03
N THR A 256 -14.34 9.21 -20.66
CA THR A 256 -13.50 8.29 -19.90
C THR A 256 -13.76 8.56 -18.43
N ARG A 257 -14.84 8.01 -17.88
CA ARG A 257 -15.01 7.92 -16.43
C ARG A 257 -13.91 7.02 -15.88
N MET A 258 -12.73 7.60 -15.69
CA MET A 258 -11.59 6.96 -15.06
C MET A 258 -11.95 6.79 -13.60
N LEU A 259 -11.75 5.60 -13.05
CA LEU A 259 -12.02 5.43 -11.63
C LEU A 259 -10.82 5.89 -10.80
N ALA A 260 -9.62 5.82 -11.35
CA ALA A 260 -8.37 6.21 -10.71
C ALA A 260 -7.33 6.71 -11.72
N VAL A 261 -6.76 7.89 -11.47
CA VAL A 261 -5.43 8.25 -11.94
C VAL A 261 -4.47 8.08 -10.79
N VAL A 262 -3.43 7.28 -10.97
CA VAL A 262 -2.42 7.01 -9.96
C VAL A 262 -1.08 7.57 -10.45
N VAL A 263 -0.51 8.50 -9.70
CA VAL A 263 0.85 9.01 -9.92
C VAL A 263 1.75 8.40 -8.86
N GLU A 264 2.67 7.55 -9.27
CA GLU A 264 3.60 6.85 -8.38
C GLU A 264 5.02 7.33 -8.62
N PHE A 265 5.72 7.66 -7.54
CA PHE A 265 7.14 8.00 -7.57
C PHE A 265 7.77 7.82 -6.19
N THR A 266 9.09 7.87 -6.13
CA THR A 266 9.85 7.74 -4.88
C THR A 266 10.67 9.00 -4.63
N LEU A 267 10.65 9.46 -3.38
CA LEU A 267 11.45 10.57 -2.89
C LEU A 267 12.51 10.03 -1.92
N ALA A 268 13.78 10.38 -2.15
CA ALA A 268 14.88 10.06 -1.24
C ALA A 268 15.25 11.28 -0.40
N ASN A 269 15.42 11.08 0.91
CA ASN A 269 16.01 12.08 1.79
C ASN A 269 17.37 11.56 2.26
N TYR A 270 18.44 12.03 1.62
CA TYR A 270 19.80 11.57 1.93
C TYR A 270 20.31 12.04 3.28
N HIS A 271 19.72 13.10 3.85
CA HIS A 271 20.10 13.59 5.17
C HIS A 271 19.56 12.68 6.29
N ALA A 272 18.35 12.15 6.11
CA ALA A 272 17.71 11.22 7.03
C ALA A 272 17.92 9.74 6.64
N GLY A 273 18.64 9.44 5.54
CA GLY A 273 18.91 8.06 5.14
C GLY A 273 17.68 7.21 4.80
N GLY A 274 16.58 7.85 4.38
CA GLY A 274 15.29 7.19 4.14
C GLY A 274 14.63 7.58 2.83
N TYR A 275 13.61 6.83 2.45
CA TYR A 275 12.83 7.02 1.24
C TYR A 275 11.34 7.17 1.60
N VAL A 276 10.58 7.82 0.73
CA VAL A 276 9.13 7.92 0.81
C VAL A 276 8.55 7.49 -0.53
N SER A 277 7.82 6.37 -0.52
CA SER A 277 7.00 5.97 -1.66
C SER A 277 5.76 6.86 -1.64
N THR A 278 5.58 7.61 -2.72
CA THR A 278 4.47 8.54 -2.87
C THR A 278 3.54 8.03 -3.95
N VAL A 279 2.28 7.85 -3.58
CA VAL A 279 1.22 7.49 -4.52
C VAL A 279 0.08 8.49 -4.41
N LEU A 280 -0.14 9.25 -5.48
CA LEU A 280 -1.24 10.19 -5.57
C LEU A 280 -2.37 9.55 -6.39
N LEU A 281 -3.54 9.43 -5.80
CA LEU A 281 -4.72 8.79 -6.37
C LEU A 281 -5.83 9.84 -6.58
N LEU A 282 -6.16 10.11 -7.83
CA LEU A 282 -7.36 10.85 -8.25
C LEU A 282 -8.50 9.89 -8.51
N GLU A 283 -9.49 9.88 -7.64
CA GLU A 283 -10.73 9.17 -7.85
C GLU A 283 -11.72 10.07 -8.58
N ILE A 284 -12.37 9.60 -9.64
CA ILE A 284 -13.45 10.34 -10.31
C ILE A 284 -14.76 9.56 -10.12
N PHE A 285 -15.73 10.20 -9.47
CA PHE A 285 -17.03 9.62 -9.19
C PHE A 285 -17.92 9.64 -10.45
N PRO A 286 -18.96 8.77 -10.51
CA PRO A 286 -19.93 8.79 -11.61
C PRO A 286 -20.64 10.14 -11.81
N SER A 287 -20.71 10.97 -10.77
CA SER A 287 -21.25 12.33 -10.81
C SER A 287 -20.34 13.34 -11.53
N GLY A 288 -19.08 12.97 -11.81
CA GLY A 288 -18.04 13.87 -12.32
C GLY A 288 -17.29 14.63 -11.23
N ALA A 289 -17.71 14.51 -9.96
CA ALA A 289 -16.89 14.93 -8.84
C ALA A 289 -15.60 14.12 -8.83
N SER A 290 -14.51 14.72 -8.38
CA SER A 290 -13.26 14.02 -8.18
C SER A 290 -12.74 14.22 -6.77
N ARG A 291 -11.84 13.35 -6.32
CA ARG A 291 -11.16 13.47 -5.05
C ARG A 291 -9.72 13.03 -5.20
N PHE A 292 -8.80 13.87 -4.75
CA PHE A 292 -7.38 13.57 -4.76
C PHE A 292 -6.95 13.06 -3.38
N THR A 293 -6.16 11.98 -3.34
CA THR A 293 -5.73 11.30 -2.11
C THR A 293 -4.28 10.88 -2.22
N ALA A 294 -3.52 10.99 -1.13
CA ALA A 294 -2.10 10.67 -1.12
C ALA A 294 -1.85 9.52 -0.16
N VAL A 295 -1.12 8.51 -0.63
CA VAL A 295 -0.60 7.42 0.18
C VAL A 295 0.91 7.61 0.26
N LEU A 296 1.39 7.99 1.44
CA LEU A 296 2.77 8.33 1.71
C LEU A 296 3.35 7.29 2.67
N LEU A 297 4.23 6.44 2.15
CA LEU A 297 4.78 5.32 2.90
C LEU A 297 6.30 5.47 3.00
N PRO A 298 6.83 5.85 4.18
CA PRO A 298 8.26 5.91 4.41
C PRO A 298 8.85 4.49 4.48
N PHE A 299 10.07 4.30 3.98
CA PHE A 299 10.77 3.03 4.00
C PHE A 299 12.29 3.22 3.92
N HIS A 300 13.05 2.20 4.30
CA HIS A 300 14.52 2.18 4.18
C HIS A 300 14.98 1.02 3.30
N LEU A 301 15.90 1.28 2.38
CA LEU A 301 16.50 0.24 1.52
C LEU A 301 17.74 -0.38 2.14
N ALA A 302 18.57 0.47 2.75
CA ALA A 302 19.74 0.07 3.49
C ALA A 302 19.33 -0.32 4.91
N LYS A 303 19.95 -1.38 5.45
CA LYS A 303 19.78 -1.71 6.87
C LYS A 303 20.45 -0.62 7.68
N THR A 304 19.72 -0.05 8.64
CA THR A 304 20.32 0.88 9.60
C THR A 304 21.10 0.10 10.67
N SER A 305 21.92 0.79 11.46
CA SER A 305 22.56 0.17 12.63
C SER A 305 21.52 -0.32 13.66
N GLY A 306 20.36 0.34 13.69
CA GLY A 306 19.18 -0.07 14.45
C GLY A 306 18.68 -1.45 14.02
N ASP A 307 18.53 -1.67 12.71
CA ASP A 307 18.11 -2.97 12.17
C ASP A 307 19.05 -4.11 12.55
N ILE A 308 20.36 -3.89 12.47
CA ILE A 308 21.37 -4.89 12.82
C ILE A 308 21.25 -5.27 14.31
N THR A 309 21.07 -4.26 15.16
CA THR A 309 20.90 -4.49 16.61
C THR A 309 19.58 -5.21 16.91
N ALA A 310 18.50 -4.84 16.22
CA ALA A 310 17.20 -5.48 16.35
C ALA A 310 17.21 -6.94 15.84
N ASP A 311 17.99 -7.25 14.81
CA ASP A 311 18.20 -8.62 14.33
C ASP A 311 18.87 -9.50 15.41
N VAL A 312 19.86 -8.97 16.14
CA VAL A 312 20.48 -9.66 17.27
C VAL A 312 19.47 -9.87 18.41
N LEU A 313 18.68 -8.86 18.75
CA LEU A 313 17.62 -8.98 19.76
C LEU A 313 16.55 -10.01 19.36
N ASP A 314 16.22 -10.13 18.08
CA ASP A 314 15.28 -11.13 17.59
C ASP A 314 15.79 -12.56 17.81
N ILE A 315 17.11 -12.82 17.75
CA ILE A 315 17.69 -14.13 18.12
C ILE A 315 17.38 -14.46 19.59
N PHE A 316 17.54 -13.48 20.50
CA PHE A 316 17.19 -13.69 21.90
C PHE A 316 15.67 -13.86 22.09
N ARG A 317 14.84 -13.12 21.34
CA ARG A 317 13.38 -13.31 21.33
C ARG A 317 13.00 -14.70 20.83
N TRP A 318 13.67 -15.25 19.82
CA TRP A 318 13.47 -16.63 19.36
C TRP A 318 13.70 -17.64 20.49
N ILE A 319 14.81 -17.51 21.23
CA ILE A 319 15.13 -18.40 22.35
C ILE A 319 14.04 -18.31 23.44
N ILE A 320 13.58 -17.10 23.77
CA ILE A 320 12.57 -16.89 24.81
C ILE A 320 11.17 -17.35 24.34
N ILE A 321 10.71 -16.93 23.17
CA ILE A 321 9.36 -17.21 22.68
C ILE A 321 9.23 -18.68 22.30
N ILE A 322 10.15 -19.24 21.53
CA ILE A 322 10.04 -20.65 21.12
C ILE A 322 10.56 -21.57 22.20
N GLY A 323 11.78 -21.34 22.68
CA GLY A 323 12.39 -22.22 23.68
C GLY A 323 11.63 -22.20 25.01
N TYR A 324 11.37 -21.01 25.56
CA TYR A 324 10.74 -20.91 26.87
C TYR A 324 9.21 -20.87 26.82
N LEU A 325 8.57 -20.02 26.01
CA LEU A 325 7.10 -19.95 26.00
C LEU A 325 6.47 -21.16 25.30
N CYS A 326 6.86 -21.45 24.07
CA CYS A 326 6.23 -22.49 23.27
C CYS A 326 6.55 -23.89 23.79
N LEU A 327 7.83 -24.22 24.03
CA LEU A 327 8.22 -25.57 24.44
C LEU A 327 8.06 -25.79 25.93
N TYR A 328 8.71 -24.99 26.77
CA TYR A 328 8.75 -25.24 28.22
C TYR A 328 7.44 -24.88 28.92
N LYS A 329 6.95 -23.64 28.76
CA LYS A 329 5.82 -23.11 29.54
C LYS A 329 4.50 -23.76 29.15
N VAL A 330 4.21 -23.91 27.86
CA VAL A 330 2.98 -24.58 27.40
C VAL A 330 2.96 -26.03 27.87
N TRP A 331 4.05 -26.78 27.68
CA TRP A 331 4.15 -28.18 28.12
C TRP A 331 3.92 -28.31 29.63
N ARG A 332 4.67 -27.55 30.44
CA ARG A 332 4.57 -27.60 31.90
C ARG A 332 3.17 -27.21 32.38
N THR A 333 2.56 -26.19 31.78
CA THR A 333 1.22 -25.76 32.18
C THR A 333 0.18 -26.82 31.81
N CYS A 334 0.28 -27.44 30.62
CA CYS A 334 -0.58 -28.56 30.26
C CYS A 334 -0.43 -29.74 31.24
N GLU A 335 0.80 -30.08 31.63
CA GLU A 335 1.06 -31.13 32.61
C GLU A 335 0.44 -30.82 33.98
N ASP A 336 0.58 -29.58 34.46
CA ASP A 336 -0.04 -29.14 35.72
C ASP A 336 -1.58 -29.25 35.67
N TYR A 337 -2.21 -28.88 34.54
CA TYR A 337 -3.66 -29.07 34.37
C TYR A 337 -4.08 -30.56 34.35
N VAL A 338 -3.27 -31.43 33.72
CA VAL A 338 -3.51 -32.88 33.70
C VAL A 338 -3.38 -33.49 35.08
N ARG A 339 -2.39 -33.05 35.88
CA ARG A 339 -2.22 -33.47 37.27
C ARG A 339 -3.39 -33.04 38.16
N ASP A 340 -3.99 -31.89 37.87
CA ASP A 340 -5.21 -31.41 38.55
C ASP A 340 -6.49 -32.12 38.06
N GLY A 341 -6.39 -33.12 37.17
CA GLY A 341 -7.52 -33.89 36.64
C GLY A 341 -8.27 -33.21 35.51
N PHE A 342 -7.75 -32.12 34.95
CA PHE A 342 -8.33 -31.44 33.79
C PHE A 342 -7.65 -31.84 32.49
N SER A 343 -8.35 -31.77 31.37
CA SER A 343 -7.71 -31.93 30.05
C SER A 343 -6.71 -30.80 29.80
N GLY A 344 -5.53 -31.12 29.25
CA GLY A 344 -4.53 -30.13 28.84
C GLY A 344 -5.08 -29.11 27.82
N LEU A 345 -6.09 -29.49 27.02
CA LEU A 345 -6.78 -28.57 26.10
C LEU A 345 -7.45 -27.40 26.81
N ARG A 346 -7.79 -27.56 28.10
CA ARG A 346 -8.38 -26.48 28.90
C ARG A 346 -7.43 -25.30 29.05
N TYR A 347 -6.12 -25.54 29.09
CA TYR A 347 -5.13 -24.46 29.09
C TYR A 347 -5.08 -23.76 27.73
N VAL A 348 -5.00 -24.53 26.64
CA VAL A 348 -4.91 -24.01 25.27
C VAL A 348 -6.10 -23.11 24.94
N LEU A 349 -7.30 -23.52 25.33
CA LEU A 349 -8.54 -22.76 25.14
C LEU A 349 -8.77 -21.67 26.21
N SER A 350 -7.90 -21.56 27.20
CA SER A 350 -7.99 -20.47 28.18
C SER A 350 -7.55 -19.14 27.57
N PRO A 351 -8.04 -17.98 28.06
CA PRO A 351 -7.59 -16.68 27.56
C PRO A 351 -6.06 -16.49 27.66
N ALA A 352 -5.43 -17.11 28.65
CA ALA A 352 -3.97 -17.08 28.82
C ALA A 352 -3.26 -17.91 27.75
N GLY A 353 -3.79 -19.08 27.41
CA GLY A 353 -3.26 -19.94 26.34
C GLY A 353 -3.45 -19.31 24.97
N LEU A 354 -4.62 -18.70 24.71
CA LEU A 354 -4.89 -17.96 23.47
C LEU A 354 -3.95 -16.77 23.29
N LEU A 355 -3.67 -15.99 24.34
CA LEU A 355 -2.69 -14.89 24.28
C LEU A 355 -1.27 -15.38 24.01
N ASP A 356 -0.85 -16.48 24.66
CA ASP A 356 0.47 -17.08 24.43
C ASP A 356 0.58 -17.62 22.99
N ALA A 357 -0.45 -18.33 22.50
CA ALA A 357 -0.50 -18.85 21.13
C ALA A 357 -0.53 -17.73 20.08
N ALA A 358 -1.31 -16.67 20.30
CA ALA A 358 -1.35 -15.51 19.41
C ALA A 358 0.01 -14.79 19.36
N SER A 359 0.68 -14.62 20.51
CA SER A 359 2.01 -14.00 20.58
C SER A 359 3.06 -14.84 19.83
N ILE A 360 3.04 -16.17 20.02
CA ILE A 360 3.96 -17.09 19.31
C ILE A 360 3.68 -17.09 17.80
N GLY A 361 2.41 -17.23 17.41
CA GLY A 361 2.00 -17.26 16.00
C GLY A 361 2.34 -15.97 15.27
N LEU A 362 2.05 -14.82 15.88
CA LEU A 362 2.38 -13.51 15.32
C LEU A 362 3.89 -13.29 15.22
N PHE A 363 4.66 -13.70 16.23
CA PHE A 363 6.12 -13.63 16.17
C PHE A 363 6.69 -14.47 15.02
N ILE A 364 6.27 -15.74 14.89
CA ILE A 364 6.72 -16.62 13.80
C ILE A 364 6.33 -16.02 12.44
N ALA A 365 5.09 -15.51 12.30
CA ALA A 365 4.63 -14.88 11.08
C ALA A 365 5.48 -13.65 10.70
N LEU A 366 5.80 -12.78 11.67
CA LEU A 366 6.67 -11.63 11.45
C LEU A 366 8.09 -12.03 11.03
N GLN A 367 8.65 -13.06 11.64
CA GLN A 367 10.00 -13.54 11.32
C GLN A 367 10.06 -14.19 9.94
N TYR A 368 9.05 -15.00 9.60
CA TYR A 368 8.89 -15.56 8.26
C TYR A 368 8.71 -14.47 7.21
N TRP A 369 7.87 -13.47 7.51
CA TRP A 369 7.66 -12.31 6.64
C TRP A 369 8.96 -11.55 6.39
N ARG A 370 9.79 -11.35 7.41
CA ARG A 370 11.11 -10.70 7.25
C ARG A 370 12.09 -11.53 6.44
N SER A 371 12.14 -12.85 6.62
CA SER A 371 13.10 -13.72 5.92
C SER A 371 12.73 -13.98 4.45
N SER A 372 11.43 -13.97 4.13
CA SER A 372 10.92 -14.20 2.77
C SER A 372 10.99 -12.96 1.86
N LYS A 373 11.25 -11.78 2.42
CA LYS A 373 11.36 -10.53 1.68
C LYS A 373 12.60 -10.49 0.80
N VAL A 374 12.39 -10.47 -0.52
CA VAL A 374 13.44 -10.10 -1.49
C VAL A 374 13.56 -8.59 -1.49
N LYS A 375 14.75 -8.07 -1.16
CA LYS A 375 15.00 -6.63 -1.18
C LYS A 375 14.85 -6.10 -2.61
N PRO A 376 14.15 -4.96 -2.81
CA PRO A 376 14.09 -4.34 -4.12
C PRO A 376 15.47 -3.77 -4.48
N VAL A 377 15.71 -3.63 -5.79
CA VAL A 377 16.92 -2.98 -6.31
C VAL A 377 16.94 -1.52 -5.89
N GLU A 378 18.10 -0.97 -5.55
CA GLU A 378 18.21 0.45 -5.18
C GLU A 378 17.94 1.38 -6.38
N PRO A 379 17.20 2.49 -6.18
CA PRO A 379 16.77 3.36 -7.27
C PRO A 379 17.90 4.20 -7.89
N MET A 380 19.10 4.24 -7.28
CA MET A 380 20.23 5.03 -7.78
C MET A 380 21.17 4.29 -8.74
N SER A 381 21.09 2.96 -8.84
CA SER A 381 21.83 2.21 -9.87
C SER A 381 21.21 2.34 -11.27
N SER A 382 20.19 3.17 -11.39
CA SER A 382 19.14 3.10 -12.41
C SER A 382 19.26 4.18 -13.50
N SER A 383 20.39 4.90 -13.60
CA SER A 383 20.67 5.72 -14.80
C SER A 383 20.63 4.89 -16.10
N ASN A 384 20.69 3.56 -15.99
CA ASN A 384 20.45 2.57 -17.05
C ASN A 384 19.24 1.65 -16.82
N SER A 385 18.40 1.85 -15.79
CA SER A 385 17.22 1.00 -15.61
C SER A 385 16.20 1.33 -16.68
N GLN A 386 15.96 0.39 -17.58
CA GLN A 386 14.94 0.52 -18.61
C GLN A 386 13.51 0.39 -18.05
N HIS A 387 13.35 0.20 -16.73
CA HIS A 387 12.09 -0.23 -16.12
C HIS A 387 11.74 0.52 -14.85
N PHE A 388 10.48 0.93 -14.75
CA PHE A 388 9.90 1.47 -13.52
C PHE A 388 9.83 0.38 -12.43
N VAL A 389 10.36 0.71 -11.24
CA VAL A 389 10.24 -0.13 -10.04
C VAL A 389 9.29 0.54 -9.06
N SER A 390 8.16 -0.11 -8.75
CA SER A 390 7.26 0.38 -7.71
C SER A 390 7.78 0.00 -6.33
N TYR A 391 8.00 0.99 -5.46
CA TYR A 391 8.35 0.77 -4.05
C TYR A 391 7.15 0.77 -3.11
N SER A 392 5.95 1.05 -3.62
CA SER A 392 4.71 1.12 -2.84
C SER A 392 4.46 -0.16 -2.05
N ARG A 393 4.63 -1.31 -2.72
CA ARG A 393 4.51 -2.65 -2.12
C ARG A 393 5.53 -2.94 -1.05
N TRP A 394 6.77 -2.54 -1.28
CA TRP A 394 7.81 -2.72 -0.29
C TRP A 394 7.52 -1.89 0.97
N ALA A 395 7.16 -0.62 0.77
CA ALA A 395 6.86 0.30 1.85
C ALA A 395 5.59 -0.13 2.62
N SER A 396 4.54 -0.59 1.93
CA SER A 396 3.33 -1.13 2.56
C SER A 396 3.64 -2.36 3.43
N TRP A 397 4.54 -3.23 2.96
CA TRP A 397 5.00 -4.38 3.73
C TRP A 397 5.87 -4.02 4.94
N GLU A 398 6.57 -2.90 4.93
CA GLU A 398 7.31 -2.40 6.09
C GLU A 398 6.36 -1.81 7.13
N GLU A 399 5.39 -1.01 6.70
CA GLU A 399 4.34 -0.48 7.59
C GLU A 399 3.55 -1.61 8.26
N MET A 400 3.12 -2.62 7.49
CA MET A 400 2.41 -3.78 8.05
C MET A 400 3.26 -4.58 9.04
N ALA A 401 4.58 -4.67 8.82
CA ALA A 401 5.49 -5.31 9.76
C ALA A 401 5.64 -4.49 11.06
N ALA A 402 5.68 -3.16 10.97
CA ALA A 402 5.70 -2.27 12.14
C ALA A 402 4.40 -2.38 12.95
N ILE A 403 3.24 -2.40 12.28
CA ILE A 403 1.93 -2.63 12.92
C ILE A 403 1.92 -3.99 13.61
N GLY A 404 2.39 -5.05 12.94
CA GLY A 404 2.46 -6.39 13.53
C GLY A 404 3.36 -6.45 14.76
N GLU A 405 4.51 -5.78 14.77
CA GLU A 405 5.36 -5.67 15.97
C GLU A 405 4.67 -4.89 17.10
N ALA A 406 3.95 -3.81 16.79
CA ALA A 406 3.19 -3.06 17.79
C ALA A 406 2.09 -3.94 18.42
N VAL A 407 1.38 -4.74 17.60
CA VAL A 407 0.37 -5.71 18.09
C VAL A 407 1.04 -6.79 18.95
N LEU A 408 2.23 -7.28 18.57
CA LEU A 408 2.97 -8.24 19.38
C LEU A 408 3.37 -7.67 20.75
N VAL A 409 3.90 -6.43 20.77
CA VAL A 409 4.22 -5.71 22.02
C VAL A 409 2.95 -5.57 22.88
N PHE A 410 1.83 -5.18 22.28
CA PHE A 410 0.56 -5.07 22.98
C PHE A 410 0.11 -6.39 23.60
N LEU A 411 0.15 -7.50 22.84
CA LEU A 411 -0.19 -8.83 23.33
C LEU A 411 0.71 -9.26 24.50
N LEU A 412 2.02 -8.98 24.43
CA LEU A 412 2.96 -9.27 25.49
C LEU A 412 2.69 -8.43 26.75
N ILE A 413 2.38 -7.14 26.61
CA ILE A 413 2.00 -6.26 27.74
C ILE A 413 0.71 -6.79 28.38
N VAL A 414 -0.34 -7.05 27.59
CA VAL A 414 -1.59 -7.64 28.08
C VAL A 414 -1.30 -8.95 28.82
N ARG A 415 -0.45 -9.80 28.26
CA ARG A 415 -0.04 -11.05 28.90
C ARG A 415 0.69 -10.81 30.23
N TYR A 416 1.61 -9.85 30.29
CA TYR A 416 2.32 -9.49 31.50
C TYR A 416 1.39 -8.96 32.60
N THR A 417 0.35 -8.18 32.26
CA THR A 417 -0.65 -7.76 33.25
C THR A 417 -1.40 -8.94 33.87
N THR A 418 -1.59 -10.05 33.14
CA THR A 418 -2.19 -11.27 33.71
C THR A 418 -1.29 -11.97 34.72
N LEU A 419 0.03 -11.75 34.67
CA LEU A 419 0.98 -12.29 35.64
C LEU A 419 0.93 -11.53 36.98
N LEU A 420 0.57 -10.24 36.97
CA LEU A 420 0.40 -9.42 38.19
C LEU A 420 -0.70 -9.92 39.14
N ARG A 421 -1.47 -10.93 38.74
CA ARG A 421 -2.45 -11.64 39.57
C ARG A 421 -1.86 -12.31 40.81
N PHE A 422 -0.53 -12.39 40.97
CA PHE A 422 0.06 -12.82 42.24
C PHE A 422 -0.21 -11.83 43.38
N TYR A 423 -0.46 -10.55 43.08
CA TYR A 423 -0.78 -9.55 44.09
C TYR A 423 -2.28 -9.60 44.45
N PRO A 424 -2.67 -9.80 45.74
CA PRO A 424 -4.07 -10.09 46.09
C PRO A 424 -5.10 -9.02 45.67
N PRO A 425 -4.84 -7.70 45.81
CA PRO A 425 -5.74 -6.67 45.30
C PRO A 425 -5.97 -6.77 43.79
N VAL A 426 -4.90 -6.98 43.01
CA VAL A 426 -4.97 -7.14 41.56
C VAL A 426 -5.74 -8.42 41.20
N TYR A 427 -5.53 -9.52 41.92
CA TYR A 427 -6.32 -10.74 41.74
C TYR A 427 -7.82 -10.50 41.94
N ARG A 428 -8.21 -9.82 43.04
CA ARG A 428 -9.62 -9.49 43.31
C ARG A 428 -10.21 -8.64 42.18
N PHE A 429 -9.45 -7.66 41.69
CA PHE A 429 -9.86 -6.85 40.53
C PHE A 429 -10.06 -7.71 39.29
N PHE A 430 -9.15 -8.63 38.96
CA PHE A 430 -9.31 -9.54 37.81
C PHE A 430 -10.52 -10.46 37.95
N VAL A 431 -10.83 -10.96 39.15
CA VAL A 431 -12.03 -11.76 39.39
C VAL A 431 -13.29 -10.94 39.14
N LEU A 432 -13.37 -9.72 39.68
CA LEU A 432 -14.48 -8.80 39.43
C LEU A 432 -14.60 -8.46 37.95
N PHE A 433 -13.50 -8.08 37.30
CA PHE A 433 -13.43 -7.78 35.88
C PHE A 433 -13.91 -8.96 35.04
N SER A 434 -13.49 -10.19 35.35
CA SER A 434 -13.91 -11.38 34.59
C SER A 434 -15.42 -11.67 34.71
N LYS A 435 -16.01 -11.40 35.88
CA LYS A 435 -17.47 -11.51 36.08
C LYS A 435 -18.20 -10.42 35.32
N SER A 436 -17.74 -9.17 35.44
CA SER A 436 -18.31 -8.03 34.71
C SER A 436 -18.18 -8.18 33.20
N PHE A 437 -17.05 -8.72 32.70
CA PHE A 437 -16.81 -8.93 31.28
C PHE A 437 -17.83 -9.90 30.68
N ARG A 438 -18.18 -11.00 31.39
CA ARG A 438 -19.24 -11.92 30.94
C ARG A 438 -20.58 -11.20 30.81
N VAL A 439 -20.94 -10.39 31.80
CA VAL A 439 -22.16 -9.57 31.75
C VAL A 439 -22.10 -8.55 30.60
N GLY A 440 -20.94 -7.93 30.39
CA GLY A 440 -20.69 -7.00 29.28
C GLY A 440 -20.85 -7.65 27.91
N LEU A 441 -20.43 -8.91 27.73
CA LEU A 441 -20.66 -9.65 26.48
C LEU A 441 -22.17 -9.85 26.19
N TYR A 442 -22.99 -10.10 27.21
CA TYR A 442 -24.44 -10.14 27.03
C TYR A 442 -25.00 -8.76 26.64
N TYR A 443 -24.49 -7.68 27.22
CA TYR A 443 -24.88 -6.33 26.82
C TYR A 443 -24.44 -5.97 25.40
N LEU A 444 -23.26 -6.43 24.94
CA LEU A 444 -22.83 -6.25 23.56
C LEU A 444 -23.80 -6.91 22.57
N ALA A 445 -24.35 -8.08 22.90
CA ALA A 445 -25.35 -8.74 22.07
C ALA A 445 -26.66 -7.93 21.92
N ILE A 446 -26.96 -7.03 22.87
CA ILE A 446 -28.12 -6.14 22.80
C ILE A 446 -27.74 -4.80 22.15
N PHE A 447 -26.61 -4.21 22.57
CA PHE A 447 -26.22 -2.87 22.16
C PHE A 447 -25.68 -2.81 20.73
N VAL A 448 -24.95 -3.83 20.27
CA VAL A 448 -24.41 -3.86 18.90
C VAL A 448 -25.54 -3.84 17.86
N PRO A 449 -26.61 -4.64 17.95
CA PRO A 449 -27.75 -4.52 17.04
C PRO A 449 -28.45 -3.16 17.08
N VAL A 450 -28.62 -2.57 18.27
CA VAL A 450 -29.24 -1.24 18.41
C VAL A 450 -28.38 -0.15 17.77
N ALA A 451 -27.07 -0.18 18.04
CA ALA A 451 -26.11 0.73 17.44
C ALA A 451 -26.04 0.55 15.92
N ALA A 452 -25.96 -0.69 15.43
CA ALA A 452 -25.97 -1.00 14.00
C ALA A 452 -27.26 -0.55 13.32
N SER A 453 -28.42 -0.74 13.96
CA SER A 453 -29.71 -0.26 13.47
C SER A 453 -29.76 1.27 13.40
N THR A 454 -29.18 1.95 14.39
CA THR A 454 -29.10 3.42 14.44
C THR A 454 -28.15 3.95 13.37
N ILE A 455 -26.99 3.31 13.17
CA ILE A 455 -26.04 3.66 12.10
C ILE A 455 -26.69 3.44 10.73
N PHE A 456 -27.39 2.31 10.55
CA PHE A 456 -28.12 2.02 9.32
C PHE A 456 -29.21 3.06 9.07
N PHE A 457 -30.03 3.37 10.08
CA PHE A 457 -31.06 4.40 9.98
C PHE A 457 -30.48 5.79 9.68
N ALA A 458 -29.38 6.16 10.34
CA ALA A 458 -28.67 7.40 10.07
C ALA A 458 -28.11 7.43 8.65
N ASN A 459 -27.56 6.32 8.15
CA ASN A 459 -27.09 6.21 6.77
C ASN A 459 -28.25 6.31 5.76
N CYS A 460 -29.44 5.75 6.07
CA CYS A 460 -30.62 5.91 5.24
C CYS A 460 -31.18 7.35 5.22
N LEU A 461 -31.04 8.10 6.32
CA LEU A 461 -31.55 9.47 6.43
C LEU A 461 -30.55 10.53 5.91
N TYR A 462 -29.27 10.37 6.25
CA TYR A 462 -28.22 11.37 6.03
C TYR A 462 -27.17 10.93 5.01
N GLY A 463 -27.20 9.66 4.58
CA GLY A 463 -26.42 9.26 3.42
C GLY A 463 -26.75 10.22 2.27
N PRO A 464 -25.75 10.63 1.47
CA PRO A 464 -26.06 11.36 0.25
C PRO A 464 -27.14 10.56 -0.47
N PRO A 465 -28.22 11.18 -0.99
CA PRO A 465 -29.19 10.44 -1.78
C PRO A 465 -28.36 9.81 -2.89
N GLU A 466 -28.12 8.50 -2.78
CA GLU A 466 -27.60 7.74 -3.89
C GLU A 466 -28.57 8.09 -4.98
N ALA A 467 -28.09 8.79 -6.01
CA ALA A 467 -28.92 9.14 -7.13
C ALA A 467 -29.45 7.80 -7.63
N GLU A 468 -30.70 7.48 -7.26
CA GLU A 468 -31.38 6.25 -7.63
C GLU A 468 -31.32 6.24 -9.16
N GLY A 469 -30.39 5.44 -9.68
CA GLY A 469 -30.07 5.34 -11.09
C GLY A 469 -31.13 4.56 -11.83
#